data_AF-A0A2P6NVK4-F1
#
_entry.id   AF-A0A2P6NVK4-F1
#
_cell.length_a   1.000
_cell.length_b   1.000
_cell.length_c   1.000
_cell.angle_alpha   90.00
_cell.angle_beta   90.00
_cell.angle_gamma   90.00
#
_symmetry.space_group_name_H-M   'P 1'
#
loop_
_entity.id
_entity.type
_entity.pdbx_description
1 polymer ?
#
loop_
_entity_poly.entity_id
_entity_poly.type
_entity_poly.pdbx_seq_one_letter_code
_entity_poly.pdbx_strand_id
1 'polypeptide(L)'
;MNNSENWRRQQLEKKELVLHSPSHGEGKEEDEKNFVRFLKFGTVDASLLMLCTLAGFSFEGVIAKRIGAKGYGPVLGAGIGNAFADTVAGLPEGKSAAVGVGCGAVLPLIPIFGAMALRREFTGATVMVAGGASAALFAGTFLSSYWPSNEKK
;
A
#
# COMPACT_ATOMS: atom_id res chain seq x y z
N MET A 1 -60.54 13.18 -14.83
CA MET A 1 -59.54 13.11 -13.75
C MET A 1 -59.12 14.53 -13.40
N ASN A 2 -59.17 14.90 -12.12
CA ASN A 2 -59.16 16.28 -11.65
C ASN A 2 -57.71 16.78 -11.44
N ASN A 3 -57.37 17.94 -12.01
CA ASN A 3 -56.00 18.48 -12.08
C ASN A 3 -55.39 18.74 -10.68
N SER A 4 -56.23 18.90 -9.67
CA SER A 4 -55.84 19.11 -8.27
C SER A 4 -55.26 17.86 -7.59
N GLU A 5 -55.64 16.65 -8.03
CA GLU A 5 -55.11 15.40 -7.46
C GLU A 5 -53.70 15.08 -7.98
N ASN A 6 -53.44 15.39 -9.25
CA ASN A 6 -52.11 15.25 -9.84
C ASN A 6 -51.10 16.17 -9.16
N TRP A 7 -51.51 17.39 -8.82
CA TRP A 7 -50.64 18.34 -8.12
C TRP A 7 -50.29 17.88 -6.69
N ARG A 8 -51.24 17.24 -5.98
CA ARG A 8 -50.97 16.66 -4.65
C ARG A 8 -50.04 15.45 -4.71
N ARG A 9 -50.19 14.58 -5.72
CA ARG A 9 -49.28 13.43 -5.91
C ARG A 9 -47.85 13.85 -6.17
N GLN A 10 -47.64 14.86 -7.03
CA GLN A 10 -46.29 15.37 -7.30
C GLN A 10 -45.62 15.99 -6.07
N GLN A 11 -46.39 16.61 -5.17
CA GLN A 11 -45.86 17.15 -3.92
C GLN A 11 -45.51 16.05 -2.90
N LEU A 12 -46.25 14.94 -2.90
CA LEU A 12 -45.96 13.78 -2.06
C LEU A 12 -44.72 13.04 -2.55
N GLU A 13 -44.59 12.80 -3.86
CA GLU A 13 -43.38 12.20 -4.44
C GLU A 13 -42.13 13.05 -4.21
N LYS A 14 -42.25 14.39 -4.35
CA LYS A 14 -41.13 15.28 -4.00
C LYS A 14 -40.76 15.22 -2.53
N LYS A 15 -41.72 15.09 -1.61
CA LYS A 15 -41.43 14.96 -0.18
C LYS A 15 -40.79 13.63 0.17
N GLU A 16 -41.22 12.53 -0.45
CA GLU A 16 -40.57 11.22 -0.27
C GLU A 16 -39.15 11.20 -0.84
N LEU A 17 -38.92 11.82 -2.01
CA LEU A 17 -37.59 11.98 -2.60
C LEU A 17 -36.65 12.82 -1.72
N VAL A 18 -37.16 13.85 -1.05
CA VAL A 18 -36.36 14.67 -0.12
C VAL A 18 -36.09 13.93 1.19
N LEU A 19 -37.01 13.06 1.65
CA LEU A 19 -36.78 12.22 2.84
C LEU A 19 -35.82 11.05 2.58
N HIS A 20 -35.72 10.57 1.34
CA HIS A 20 -34.77 9.54 0.92
C HIS A 20 -33.48 10.09 0.30
N SER A 21 -33.29 11.41 0.28
CA SER A 21 -32.02 11.99 -0.13
C SER A 21 -30.99 11.73 0.97
N PRO A 22 -29.93 10.94 0.72
CA PRO A 22 -28.89 10.71 1.71
C PRO A 22 -28.29 12.07 2.10
N SER A 23 -28.23 12.30 3.40
CA SER A 23 -27.68 13.47 4.05
C SER A 23 -26.33 13.86 3.44
N HIS A 24 -26.30 14.93 2.65
CA HIS A 24 -25.11 15.52 2.01
C HIS A 24 -24.01 16.01 3.00
N GLY A 25 -24.14 15.72 4.30
CA GLY A 25 -23.18 16.06 5.35
C GLY A 25 -22.35 14.88 5.87
N GLU A 26 -22.80 13.63 5.73
CA GLU A 26 -22.09 12.47 6.32
C GLU A 26 -20.83 12.06 5.54
N GLY A 27 -20.85 12.20 4.21
CA GLY A 27 -19.70 11.82 3.37
C GLY A 27 -18.43 12.65 3.62
N LYS A 28 -18.57 13.95 3.93
CA LYS A 28 -17.40 14.81 4.17
C LYS A 28 -16.68 14.48 5.48
N GLU A 29 -17.43 14.13 6.52
CA GLU A 29 -16.86 13.80 7.83
C GLU A 29 -16.21 12.40 7.81
N GLU A 30 -16.79 11.47 7.04
CA GLU A 30 -16.22 10.14 6.81
C GLU A 30 -14.95 10.20 5.94
N ASP A 31 -14.94 11.00 4.88
CA ASP A 31 -13.76 11.25 4.03
C ASP A 31 -12.60 11.85 4.83
N GLU A 32 -12.87 12.82 5.71
CA GLU A 32 -11.84 13.43 6.56
C GLU A 32 -11.25 12.43 7.57
N LYS A 33 -12.10 11.62 8.21
CA LYS A 33 -11.66 10.55 9.12
C LYS A 33 -10.82 9.50 8.40
N ASN A 34 -11.22 9.12 7.19
CA ASN A 34 -10.46 8.19 6.35
C ASN A 34 -9.12 8.78 5.93
N PHE A 35 -9.08 10.04 5.51
CA PHE A 35 -7.85 10.73 5.14
C PHE A 35 -6.84 10.80 6.30
N VAL A 36 -7.29 11.20 7.49
CA VAL A 36 -6.44 11.24 8.70
C VAL A 36 -5.94 9.84 9.06
N ARG A 37 -6.79 8.82 8.89
CA ARG A 37 -6.41 7.42 9.10
C ARG A 37 -5.31 7.00 8.11
N PHE A 38 -5.48 7.24 6.82
CA PHE A 38 -4.49 6.93 5.79
C PHE A 38 -3.15 7.64 6.03
N LEU A 39 -3.18 8.92 6.37
CA LEU A 39 -1.96 9.68 6.68
C LEU A 39 -1.22 9.09 7.89
N LYS A 40 -1.94 8.74 8.97
CA LYS A 40 -1.33 8.13 10.15
C LYS A 40 -0.71 6.79 9.83
N PHE A 41 -1.42 5.91 9.11
CA PHE A 41 -0.89 4.61 8.73
C PHE A 41 0.33 4.73 7.80
N GLY A 42 0.24 5.58 6.76
CA GLY A 42 1.36 5.79 5.84
C GLY A 42 2.60 6.38 6.51
N THR A 43 2.41 7.28 7.49
CA THR A 43 3.54 7.86 8.25
C THR A 43 4.20 6.82 9.14
N VAL A 44 3.41 5.99 9.83
CA VAL A 44 3.92 4.92 10.70
C VAL A 44 4.67 3.87 9.87
N ASP A 45 4.10 3.45 8.74
CA ASP A 45 4.73 2.51 7.80
C ASP A 45 6.08 3.03 7.30
N ALA A 46 6.12 4.22 6.72
CA ALA A 46 7.36 4.82 6.23
C ALA A 46 8.43 4.98 7.32
N SER A 47 8.01 5.35 8.54
CA SER A 47 8.91 5.47 9.69
C SER A 47 9.49 4.12 10.11
N LEU A 48 8.65 3.08 10.18
CA LEU A 48 9.08 1.74 10.53
C LEU A 48 10.03 1.17 9.49
N LEU A 49 9.70 1.32 8.20
CA LEU A 49 10.55 0.90 7.09
C LEU A 49 11.91 1.58 7.14
N MET A 50 11.95 2.89 7.40
CA MET A 50 13.21 3.64 7.54
C MET A 50 14.02 3.15 8.75
N LEU A 51 13.39 2.95 9.91
CA LEU A 51 14.05 2.44 11.12
C LEU A 51 14.64 1.04 10.90
N CYS A 52 13.88 0.13 10.30
CA CYS A 52 14.37 -1.22 10.00
C CYS A 52 15.49 -1.19 8.95
N THR A 53 15.43 -0.29 7.98
CA THR A 53 16.52 -0.10 7.00
C THR A 53 17.81 0.37 7.67
N LEU A 54 17.72 1.36 8.57
CA LEU A 54 18.87 1.88 9.33
C LEU A 54 19.44 0.84 10.30
N ALA A 55 18.56 0.07 10.96
CA ALA A 55 18.98 -1.07 11.78
C ALA A 55 19.71 -2.11 10.91
N GLY A 56 19.16 -2.44 9.74
CA GLY A 56 19.79 -3.33 8.76
C GLY A 56 21.18 -2.84 8.33
N PHE A 57 21.34 -1.53 8.10
CA PHE A 57 22.66 -0.93 7.83
C PHE A 57 23.64 -1.13 8.99
N SER A 58 23.18 -1.02 10.23
CA SER A 58 24.01 -1.24 11.42
C SER A 58 24.45 -2.72 11.57
N PHE A 59 23.63 -3.66 11.09
CA PHE A 59 23.95 -5.09 11.08
C PHE A 59 24.75 -5.55 9.85
N GLU A 60 25.02 -4.67 8.88
CA GLU A 60 25.73 -4.99 7.63
C GLU A 60 27.07 -5.69 7.90
N GLY A 61 27.85 -5.23 8.87
CA GLY A 61 29.15 -5.84 9.20
C GLY A 61 29.02 -7.30 9.66
N VAL A 62 27.96 -7.62 10.41
CA VAL A 62 27.69 -8.99 10.89
C VAL A 62 27.18 -9.86 9.74
N ILE A 63 26.27 -9.32 8.93
CA ILE A 63 25.68 -10.00 7.77
C ILE A 63 26.76 -10.32 6.74
N ALA A 64 27.60 -9.35 6.39
CA ALA A 64 28.71 -9.52 5.46
C ALA A 64 29.73 -10.55 5.96
N LYS A 65 30.03 -10.57 7.27
CA LYS A 65 30.93 -11.57 7.85
C LYS A 65 30.35 -13.00 7.81
N ARG A 66 29.03 -13.14 7.99
CA ARG A 66 28.33 -14.44 7.97
C ARG A 66 28.17 -14.99 6.55
N ILE A 67 27.83 -14.13 5.59
CA ILE A 67 27.48 -14.54 4.22
C ILE A 67 28.71 -14.51 3.31
N GLY A 68 29.68 -13.65 3.60
CA GLY A 68 30.85 -13.41 2.73
C GLY A 68 30.57 -12.43 1.59
N ALA A 69 29.49 -11.65 1.66
CA ALA A 69 29.10 -10.68 0.64
C ALA A 69 28.45 -9.45 1.27
N LYS A 70 28.69 -8.26 0.68
CA LYS A 70 28.26 -6.96 1.22
C LYS A 70 27.01 -6.41 0.50
N GLY A 71 26.33 -5.47 1.15
CA GLY A 71 25.23 -4.67 0.61
C GLY A 71 23.83 -5.19 0.93
N TYR A 72 23.71 -6.21 1.78
CA TYR A 72 22.44 -6.89 2.06
C TYR A 72 21.71 -6.36 3.29
N GLY A 73 22.42 -5.77 4.25
CA GLY A 73 21.88 -5.26 5.50
C GLY A 73 20.73 -4.28 5.30
N PRO A 74 20.89 -3.20 4.52
CA PRO A 74 19.80 -2.26 4.25
C PRO A 74 18.61 -2.91 3.53
N VAL A 75 18.87 -3.82 2.59
CA VAL A 75 17.84 -4.50 1.80
C VAL A 75 17.02 -5.45 2.67
N LEU A 76 17.69 -6.24 3.52
CA LEU A 76 17.03 -7.12 4.48
C LEU A 76 16.27 -6.32 5.54
N GLY A 77 16.85 -5.22 6.01
CA GLY A 77 16.20 -4.28 6.92
C GLY A 77 14.90 -3.71 6.34
N ALA A 78 14.96 -3.17 5.12
CA ALA A 78 13.80 -2.66 4.41
C ALA A 78 12.74 -3.76 4.18
N GLY A 79 13.16 -4.96 3.77
CA GLY A 79 12.28 -6.10 3.56
C GLY A 79 11.53 -6.55 4.81
N ILE A 80 12.25 -6.68 5.93
CA ILE A 80 11.66 -7.05 7.22
C ILE A 80 10.71 -5.94 7.70
N GLY A 81 11.12 -4.67 7.55
CA GLY A 81 10.28 -3.51 7.88
C GLY A 81 8.96 -3.52 7.09
N ASN A 82 9.04 -3.73 5.78
CA ASN A 82 7.87 -3.82 4.90
C ASN A 82 6.95 -4.97 5.31
N ALA A 83 7.50 -6.18 5.53
CA ALA A 83 6.70 -7.33 5.95
C ALA A 83 6.01 -7.12 7.30
N PHE A 84 6.67 -6.46 8.25
CA PHE A 84 6.07 -6.14 9.54
C PHE A 84 4.98 -5.09 9.41
N ALA A 85 5.23 -4.01 8.67
CA ALA A 85 4.25 -2.96 8.44
C ALA A 85 2.99 -3.50 7.75
N ASP A 86 3.15 -4.29 6.70
CA ASP A 86 2.06 -4.93 5.95
C ASP A 86 1.26 -5.92 6.80
N THR A 87 1.95 -6.68 7.67
CA THR A 87 1.26 -7.58 8.63
C THR A 87 0.42 -6.77 9.61
N VAL A 88 0.96 -5.67 10.16
CA VAL A 88 0.23 -4.80 11.08
C VAL A 88 -0.93 -4.10 10.39
N ALA A 89 -0.75 -3.66 9.15
CA ALA A 89 -1.78 -3.03 8.33
C ALA A 89 -2.92 -3.99 7.98
N GLY A 90 -2.65 -5.30 7.85
CA GLY A 90 -3.67 -6.32 7.61
C GLY A 90 -4.39 -6.84 8.87
N LEU A 91 -3.95 -6.50 10.09
CA LEU A 91 -4.61 -6.92 11.33
C LEU A 91 -6.08 -6.47 11.45
N PRO A 92 -6.46 -5.24 11.07
CA PRO A 92 -7.86 -4.79 11.09
C PRO A 92 -8.77 -5.59 10.15
N GLU A 93 -8.23 -6.12 9.06
CA GLU A 93 -8.93 -6.96 8.07
C GLU A 93 -9.03 -8.44 8.52
N GLY A 94 -8.42 -8.78 9.67
CA GLY A 94 -8.44 -10.10 10.27
C GLY A 94 -7.12 -10.87 10.11
N LYS A 95 -6.95 -11.91 10.94
CA LYS A 95 -5.69 -12.67 11.04
C LYS A 95 -5.24 -13.29 9.71
N SER A 96 -6.20 -13.77 8.89
CA SER A 96 -5.90 -14.36 7.58
C SER A 96 -5.35 -13.31 6.61
N ALA A 97 -5.95 -12.12 6.59
CA ALA A 97 -5.48 -11.00 5.77
C ALA A 97 -4.09 -10.53 6.22
N ALA A 98 -3.89 -10.34 7.53
CA ALA A 98 -2.58 -9.97 8.09
C ALA A 98 -1.46 -10.93 7.67
N VAL A 99 -1.69 -12.24 7.75
CA VAL A 99 -0.72 -13.24 7.30
C VAL A 99 -0.55 -13.22 5.78
N GLY A 100 -1.64 -13.08 5.03
CA GLY A 100 -1.60 -13.03 3.57
C GLY A 100 -0.76 -11.88 3.03
N VAL A 101 -1.03 -10.65 3.50
CA VAL A 101 -0.30 -9.45 3.09
C VAL A 101 1.13 -9.50 3.60
N GLY A 102 1.36 -9.91 4.86
CA GLY A 102 2.70 -10.08 5.41
C GLY A 102 3.57 -11.10 4.66
N CYS A 103 3.00 -12.24 4.27
CA CYS A 103 3.69 -13.24 3.43
C CYS A 103 3.97 -12.70 2.02
N GLY A 104 3.01 -11.97 1.43
CA GLY A 104 3.18 -11.32 0.13
C GLY A 104 4.34 -10.31 0.13
N ALA A 105 4.46 -9.54 1.21
CA ALA A 105 5.51 -8.56 1.43
C ALA A 105 6.93 -9.16 1.50
N VAL A 106 7.05 -10.46 1.80
CA VAL A 106 8.34 -11.18 1.86
C VAL A 106 8.75 -11.73 0.48
N LEU A 107 7.82 -11.90 -0.47
CA LEU A 107 8.12 -12.45 -1.80
C LEU A 107 9.27 -11.73 -2.52
N PRO A 108 9.39 -10.38 -2.48
CA PRO A 108 10.52 -9.67 -3.10
C PRO A 108 11.89 -10.02 -2.49
N LEU A 109 11.95 -10.62 -1.29
CA LEU A 109 13.20 -11.05 -0.66
C LEU A 109 13.72 -12.39 -1.18
N ILE A 110 12.90 -13.19 -1.86
CA ILE A 110 13.32 -14.48 -2.42
C ILE A 110 14.53 -14.33 -3.37
N PRO A 111 14.51 -13.45 -4.39
CA PRO A 111 15.69 -13.26 -5.25
C PRO A 111 16.90 -12.70 -4.49
N ILE A 112 16.68 -11.92 -3.42
CA ILE A 112 17.75 -11.41 -2.55
C ILE A 112 18.42 -12.55 -1.78
N PHE A 113 17.65 -13.46 -1.20
CA PHE A 113 18.18 -14.65 -0.55
C PHE A 113 18.92 -15.57 -1.53
N GLY A 114 18.44 -15.68 -2.77
CA GLY A 114 19.16 -16.37 -3.84
C GLY A 114 20.53 -15.73 -4.13
N ALA A 115 20.58 -14.40 -4.24
CA ALA A 115 21.84 -13.68 -4.44
C ALA A 115 22.81 -13.81 -3.25
N MET A 116 22.29 -13.81 -2.02
CA MET A 116 23.05 -14.07 -0.80
C MET A 116 23.63 -15.50 -0.78
N ALA A 117 22.83 -16.49 -1.15
CA ALA A 117 23.29 -17.89 -1.22
C ALA A 117 24.42 -18.08 -2.24
N LEU A 118 24.37 -17.32 -3.34
CA LEU A 118 25.43 -17.26 -4.36
C LEU A 118 26.61 -16.35 -3.96
N ARG A 119 26.59 -15.74 -2.77
CA ARG A 119 27.60 -14.80 -2.25
C ARG A 119 27.93 -13.66 -3.22
N ARG A 120 26.95 -13.24 -4.01
CA ARG A 120 27.09 -12.09 -4.92
C ARG A 120 27.12 -10.83 -4.08
N GLU A 121 27.95 -9.84 -4.41
CA GLU A 121 27.86 -8.55 -3.74
C GLU A 121 26.66 -7.76 -4.28
N PHE A 122 25.92 -7.14 -3.37
CA PHE A 122 24.83 -6.24 -3.71
C PHE A 122 25.38 -4.80 -3.85
N THR A 123 26.22 -4.59 -4.86
CA THR A 123 26.95 -3.33 -5.07
C THR A 123 26.78 -2.80 -6.50
N GLY A 124 26.93 -1.48 -6.66
CA GLY A 124 27.06 -0.77 -7.94
C GLY A 124 25.98 -1.11 -8.98
N ALA A 125 26.34 -2.00 -9.91
CA ALA A 125 25.47 -2.42 -11.00
C ALA A 125 24.19 -3.12 -10.52
N THR A 126 24.28 -3.97 -9.48
CA THR A 126 23.11 -4.70 -8.95
C THR A 126 22.09 -3.74 -8.35
N VAL A 127 22.57 -2.72 -7.63
CA VAL A 127 21.74 -1.67 -7.03
C VAL A 127 21.10 -0.80 -8.11
N MET A 128 21.86 -0.42 -9.14
CA MET A 128 21.32 0.34 -10.27
C MET A 128 20.23 -0.42 -11.03
N VAL A 129 20.45 -1.71 -11.31
CA VAL A 129 19.47 -2.53 -12.03
C VAL A 129 18.22 -2.74 -11.18
N ALA A 130 18.39 -3.08 -9.89
CA ALA A 130 17.26 -3.24 -8.97
C ALA A 130 16.49 -1.93 -8.81
N GLY A 131 17.18 -0.82 -8.56
CA GLY A 131 16.58 0.50 -8.45
C GLY A 131 15.87 0.95 -9.74
N GLY A 132 16.49 0.74 -10.89
CA GLY A 132 15.89 1.03 -12.20
C GLY A 132 14.65 0.20 -12.47
N ALA A 133 14.68 -1.10 -12.17
CA ALA A 133 13.53 -1.99 -12.32
C ALA A 133 12.39 -1.59 -11.36
N SER A 134 12.70 -1.29 -10.10
CA SER A 134 11.72 -0.82 -9.11
C SER A 134 11.09 0.51 -9.54
N ALA A 135 11.88 1.47 -10.03
CA ALA A 135 11.37 2.75 -10.51
C ALA A 135 10.48 2.59 -11.75
N ALA A 136 10.86 1.71 -12.68
CA ALA A 136 10.07 1.41 -13.87
C ALA A 136 8.74 0.74 -13.51
N LEU A 137 8.75 -0.23 -12.58
CA LEU A 137 7.53 -0.85 -12.07
C LEU A 137 6.62 0.17 -11.38
N PHE A 138 7.17 1.00 -10.50
CA PHE A 138 6.42 2.07 -9.84
C PHE A 138 5.81 3.05 -10.84
N ALA A 139 6.59 3.50 -11.83
CA ALA A 139 6.09 4.37 -12.89
C ALA A 139 4.99 3.68 -13.71
N GLY A 140 5.17 2.38 -14.02
CA GLY A 140 4.19 1.57 -14.74
C GLY A 140 2.87 1.41 -13.99
N THR A 141 2.90 1.09 -12.70
CA THR A 141 1.70 0.97 -11.87
C THR A 141 1.01 2.31 -11.65
N PHE A 142 1.78 3.38 -11.47
CA PHE A 142 1.25 4.73 -11.37
C PHE A 142 0.55 5.14 -12.68
N LEU A 143 1.24 5.03 -13.82
CA LEU A 143 0.66 5.35 -15.13
C LEU A 143 -0.56 4.48 -15.47
N SER A 144 -0.52 3.20 -15.14
CA SER A 144 -1.65 2.28 -15.27
C SER A 144 -2.87 2.73 -14.46
N SER A 145 -2.66 3.36 -13.30
CA SER A 145 -3.75 3.83 -12.44
C SER A 145 -4.41 5.10 -12.99
N TYR A 146 -3.68 5.88 -13.78
CA TYR A 146 -4.17 7.11 -14.43
C TYR A 146 -4.62 6.91 -15.88
N TRP A 147 -4.35 5.75 -16.48
CA TRP A 147 -4.81 5.46 -17.83
C TRP A 147 -6.27 5.00 -17.79
N PRO A 148 -7.25 5.82 -18.21
CA PRO A 148 -8.63 5.37 -18.30
C PRO A 148 -8.68 4.22 -19.29
N SER A 149 -9.04 3.02 -18.81
CA SER A 149 -9.37 1.92 -19.68
C SER A 149 -10.59 2.35 -20.50
N ASN A 150 -10.36 2.79 -21.74
CA ASN A 150 -11.41 2.99 -22.73
C ASN A 150 -11.94 1.62 -23.13
N GLU A 151 -12.66 0.97 -22.21
CA GLU A 151 -13.49 -0.18 -22.55
C GLU A 151 -14.64 0.34 -23.40
N LYS A 152 -14.45 0.18 -24.71
CA LYS A 152 -15.50 0.21 -25.71
C LYS A 152 -16.55 -0.85 -25.30
N LYS A 153 -17.75 -0.39 -24.96
CA LYS A 153 -18.98 -1.18 -25.02
C LYS A 153 -19.28 -1.59 -26.46
#